data_AF-A0A7S0IRX3-F1
#
_entry.id   AF-A0A7S0IRX3-F1
#
_cell.length_a   1.000
_cell.length_b   1.000
_cell.length_c   1.000
_cell.angle_alpha   90.00
_cell.angle_beta   90.00
_cell.angle_gamma   90.00
#
_symmetry.space_group_name_H-M   'P 1'
#
loop_
_entity.id
_entity.type
_entity.pdbx_description
1 polymer ?
#
loop_
_entity_poly.entity_id
_entity_poly.type
_entity_poly.pdbx_seq_one_letter_code
_entity_poly.pdbx_strand_id
1 'polypeptide(L)'
;GDCTSASVAPDSPLVPLLADGAVPFEKRPIDMSDATVMYGISAVFLELQELLLESFGPVFSEMLMPGCGKRCDSGQDGFLFPFAFNDIASTSTVRVSKLQLFWVRDTSQLQVLWVHGLPFTMRVAQRGASEADNTRYDLYYCGQGPFATAKALLAARPTRCTYKPYLSTAGTKGEWDVPGATDV
;
A
#
# COMPACT_ATOMS: atom_id res chain seq x y z
N GLY A 1 -17.30 -2.78 -2.79
CA GLY A 1 -17.91 -2.09 -3.93
C GLY A 1 -19.33 -2.56 -4.06
N ASP A 2 -20.27 -1.64 -4.13
CA ASP A 2 -21.68 -1.96 -4.37
C ASP A 2 -21.87 -2.23 -5.87
N CYS A 3 -21.70 -3.49 -6.26
CA CYS A 3 -21.98 -3.95 -7.62
C CYS A 3 -23.41 -4.49 -7.74
N THR A 4 -24.32 -4.08 -6.85
CA THR A 4 -25.74 -4.37 -7.05
C THR A 4 -26.29 -3.45 -8.14
N SER A 5 -27.23 -3.97 -8.93
CA SER A 5 -27.95 -3.17 -9.93
C SER A 5 -28.52 -1.94 -9.24
N ALA A 6 -28.21 -0.74 -9.73
CA ALA A 6 -28.87 0.46 -9.25
C ALA A 6 -30.39 0.25 -9.36
N SER A 7 -31.13 0.54 -8.29
CA SER A 7 -32.59 0.52 -8.30
C SER A 7 -33.08 1.66 -9.18
N VAL A 8 -33.05 1.46 -10.50
CA VAL A 8 -33.51 2.44 -11.48
C VAL A 8 -35.04 2.49 -11.39
N ALA A 9 -35.59 3.66 -11.09
CA ALA A 9 -37.04 3.86 -11.03
C ALA A 9 -37.69 3.49 -12.38
N PRO A 10 -38.94 3.00 -12.42
CA PRO A 10 -39.61 2.57 -13.65
C PRO A 10 -39.70 3.64 -14.76
N ASP A 11 -39.60 4.91 -14.40
CA ASP A 11 -39.67 6.10 -15.26
C ASP A 11 -38.30 6.77 -15.51
N SER A 12 -37.22 6.15 -15.02
CA SER A 12 -35.89 6.70 -15.17
C SER A 12 -35.40 6.65 -16.63
N PRO A 13 -34.73 7.72 -17.11
CA PRO A 13 -34.13 7.72 -18.44
C PRO A 13 -32.83 6.89 -18.53
N LEU A 14 -32.40 6.26 -17.43
CA LEU A 14 -31.16 5.48 -17.39
C LEU A 14 -31.33 4.14 -18.09
N VAL A 15 -30.68 4.00 -19.24
CA VAL A 15 -30.61 2.74 -20.00
C VAL A 15 -29.26 2.06 -19.70
N PRO A 16 -29.25 0.81 -19.20
CA PRO A 16 -28.01 0.06 -18.99
C PRO A 16 -27.22 -0.07 -20.29
N LEU A 17 -25.92 0.27 -20.23
CA LEU A 17 -25.01 0.12 -21.39
C LEU A 17 -24.60 -1.34 -21.63
N LEU A 18 -24.59 -2.14 -20.57
CA LEU A 18 -24.19 -3.56 -20.57
C LEU A 18 -25.19 -4.36 -19.73
N ALA A 19 -25.28 -5.66 -20.01
CA ALA A 19 -26.04 -6.59 -19.18
C ALA A 19 -25.38 -6.75 -17.79
N ASP A 20 -26.19 -7.11 -16.79
CA ASP A 20 -25.71 -7.39 -15.44
C ASP A 20 -24.62 -8.48 -15.47
N GLY A 21 -23.52 -8.23 -14.75
CA GLY A 21 -22.37 -9.14 -14.70
C GLY A 21 -21.51 -9.21 -15.97
N ALA A 22 -21.81 -8.44 -17.02
CA ALA A 22 -21.02 -8.43 -18.25
C ALA A 22 -19.57 -7.93 -18.04
N VAL A 23 -19.35 -7.10 -17.01
CA VAL A 23 -18.01 -6.69 -16.57
C VAL A 23 -17.64 -7.51 -15.32
N PRO A 24 -16.63 -8.38 -15.41
CA PRO A 24 -16.11 -9.10 -14.25
C PRO A 24 -15.66 -8.15 -13.16
N PHE A 25 -15.90 -8.51 -11.91
CA PHE A 25 -15.55 -7.70 -10.75
C PHE A 25 -14.06 -7.31 -10.74
N GLU A 26 -13.19 -8.20 -11.21
CA GLU A 26 -11.74 -8.03 -11.27
C GLU A 26 -11.31 -6.93 -12.24
N LYS A 27 -12.14 -6.57 -13.22
CA LYS A 27 -11.86 -5.52 -14.21
C LYS A 27 -12.30 -4.12 -13.79
N ARG A 28 -12.96 -3.97 -12.63
CA ARG A 28 -13.40 -2.67 -12.15
C ARG A 28 -12.19 -1.72 -11.96
N PRO A 29 -12.32 -0.41 -12.21
CA PRO A 29 -11.30 0.56 -11.79
C PRO A 29 -10.98 0.45 -10.30
N ILE A 30 -9.80 0.90 -9.83
CA ILE A 30 -9.65 1.13 -8.38
C ILE A 30 -10.63 2.25 -8.05
N ASP A 31 -11.57 1.94 -7.16
CA ASP A 31 -12.40 2.95 -6.51
C ASP A 31 -11.60 3.44 -5.29
N MET A 32 -11.52 4.76 -5.10
CA MET A 32 -10.78 5.34 -3.97
C MET A 32 -11.36 4.94 -2.60
N SER A 33 -12.63 4.52 -2.58
CA SER A 33 -13.30 3.96 -1.40
C SER A 33 -13.11 2.44 -1.26
N ASP A 34 -12.55 1.77 -2.28
CA ASP A 34 -12.30 0.33 -2.27
C ASP A 34 -11.06 -0.01 -1.45
N ALA A 35 -11.27 -0.18 -0.14
CA ALA A 35 -10.26 -0.63 0.80
C ALA A 35 -10.05 -2.16 0.80
N THR A 36 -10.62 -2.92 -0.15
CA THR A 36 -10.50 -4.40 -0.12
C THR A 36 -9.07 -4.90 -0.25
N VAL A 37 -8.22 -4.18 -1.00
CA VAL A 37 -6.78 -4.46 -1.10
C VAL A 37 -6.07 -4.19 0.23
N MET A 38 -6.60 -3.25 1.01
CA MET A 38 -6.03 -2.79 2.28
C MET A 38 -6.43 -3.67 3.46
N TYR A 39 -7.55 -4.38 3.38
CA TYR A 39 -7.90 -5.36 4.41
C TYR A 39 -6.84 -6.46 4.51
N GLY A 40 -6.62 -6.98 5.71
CA GLY A 40 -5.65 -8.05 6.00
C GLY A 40 -4.17 -7.72 5.79
N ILE A 41 -3.78 -6.54 5.27
CA ILE A 41 -2.35 -6.17 5.14
C ILE A 41 -1.68 -5.99 6.51
N SER A 42 -2.47 -5.58 7.52
CA SER A 42 -1.99 -5.40 8.88
C SER A 42 -1.46 -6.70 9.47
N ALA A 43 -2.06 -7.85 9.15
CA ALA A 43 -1.54 -9.15 9.58
C ALA A 43 -0.12 -9.40 9.04
N VAL A 44 0.12 -9.09 7.76
CA VAL A 44 1.45 -9.20 7.14
C VAL A 44 2.45 -8.24 7.80
N PHE A 45 2.03 -7.01 8.06
CA PHE A 45 2.88 -6.00 8.70
C PHE A 45 3.19 -6.32 10.15
N LEU A 46 2.25 -6.92 10.89
CA LEU A 46 2.48 -7.36 12.27
C LEU A 46 3.48 -8.52 12.32
N GLU A 47 3.40 -9.47 11.39
CA GLU A 47 4.44 -10.52 11.27
C GLU A 47 5.83 -9.92 11.01
N LEU A 48 5.89 -8.82 10.26
CA LEU A 48 7.13 -8.16 9.88
C LEU A 48 7.50 -6.97 10.77
N GLN A 49 6.78 -6.74 11.87
CA GLN A 49 6.82 -5.48 12.61
C GLN A 49 8.24 -5.09 13.04
N GLU A 50 8.97 -6.03 13.65
CA GLU A 50 10.33 -5.76 14.13
C GLU A 50 11.28 -5.40 12.98
N LEU A 51 11.20 -6.14 11.87
CA LEU A 51 12.03 -5.88 10.70
C LEU A 51 11.70 -4.51 10.08
N LEU A 52 10.41 -4.20 9.92
CA LEU A 52 9.95 -2.96 9.29
C LEU A 52 10.31 -1.75 10.15
N LEU A 53 10.13 -1.81 11.47
CA LEU A 53 10.52 -0.75 12.39
C LEU A 53 12.04 -0.58 12.49
N GLU A 54 12.80 -1.68 12.50
CA GLU A 54 14.26 -1.62 12.48
C GLU A 54 14.79 -0.96 11.21
N SER A 55 14.15 -1.28 10.07
CA SER A 55 14.56 -0.77 8.76
C SER A 55 14.19 0.69 8.60
N PHE A 56 12.91 1.01 8.76
CA PHE A 56 12.31 2.26 8.30
C PHE A 56 11.97 3.24 9.43
N GLY A 57 12.11 2.83 10.69
CA GLY A 57 11.73 3.63 11.85
C GLY A 57 10.23 3.61 12.17
N PRO A 58 9.79 4.39 13.18
CA PRO A 58 8.43 4.40 13.69
C PRO A 58 7.47 5.26 12.85
N VAL A 59 7.51 5.09 11.52
CA VAL A 59 6.67 5.84 10.56
C VAL A 59 5.36 5.15 10.20
N PHE A 60 5.17 3.92 10.71
CA PHE A 60 3.94 3.17 10.58
C PHE A 60 2.93 3.68 11.59
N SER A 61 1.65 3.75 11.20
CA SER A 61 0.56 4.13 12.10
C SER A 61 -0.08 2.89 12.74
N GLU A 62 -0.82 3.11 13.83
CA GLU A 62 -1.62 2.08 14.50
C GLU A 62 -2.66 1.43 13.57
N MET A 63 -3.11 2.14 12.53
CA MET A 63 -4.00 1.57 11.50
C MET A 63 -3.30 0.48 10.68
N LEU A 64 -2.01 0.65 10.38
CA LEU A 64 -1.21 -0.30 9.60
C LEU A 64 -0.64 -1.44 10.45
N MET A 65 -0.33 -1.16 11.72
CA MET A 65 0.18 -2.13 12.69
C MET A 65 -0.59 -2.04 14.03
N PRO A 66 -1.82 -2.57 14.09
CA PRO A 66 -2.62 -2.53 15.32
C PRO A 66 -1.94 -3.28 16.47
N GLY A 67 -1.92 -2.69 17.66
CA GLY A 67 -1.25 -3.21 18.85
C GLY A 67 0.24 -2.84 18.96
N CYS A 68 0.76 -2.04 18.03
CA CYS A 68 2.14 -1.55 18.07
C CYS A 68 2.34 -0.43 19.12
N GLY A 69 1.26 0.26 19.49
CA GLY A 69 1.27 1.26 20.55
C GLY A 69 2.23 2.42 20.23
N LYS A 70 2.95 2.91 21.24
CA LYS A 70 3.86 4.07 21.08
C LYS A 70 5.01 3.85 20.08
N ARG A 71 5.28 2.61 19.65
CA ARG A 71 6.31 2.31 18.64
C ARG A 71 5.87 2.64 17.21
N CYS A 72 4.57 2.84 17.00
CA CYS A 72 3.97 3.24 15.72
C CYS A 72 3.30 4.62 15.84
N ASP A 73 3.82 5.46 16.73
CA ASP A 73 3.39 6.85 16.86
C ASP A 73 4.06 7.65 15.74
N SER A 74 3.46 7.62 14.55
CA SER A 74 3.90 8.25 13.30
C SER A 74 4.01 9.79 13.37
N GLY A 75 3.98 10.38 14.57
CA GLY A 75 3.91 11.81 14.79
C GLY A 75 5.18 12.56 14.37
N GLN A 76 6.31 12.31 15.02
CA GLN A 76 7.52 13.12 14.79
C GLN A 76 8.32 12.68 13.56
N ASP A 77 8.26 11.40 13.22
CA ASP A 77 9.06 10.81 12.14
C ASP A 77 8.32 10.76 10.80
N GLY A 78 7.06 11.20 10.76
CA GLY A 78 6.22 11.26 9.57
C GLY A 78 5.28 10.06 9.41
N PHE A 79 4.48 10.11 8.35
CA PHE A 79 3.37 9.22 8.08
C PHE A 79 3.63 8.35 6.85
N LEU A 80 3.11 7.12 6.87
CA LEU A 80 3.06 6.25 5.71
C LEU A 80 1.67 6.22 5.08
N PHE A 81 1.66 6.43 3.77
CA PHE A 81 0.50 6.29 2.91
C PHE A 81 0.66 5.06 2.00
N PRO A 82 -0.19 4.03 2.20
CA PRO A 82 -0.22 2.88 1.32
C PRO A 82 -1.02 3.18 0.05
N PHE A 83 -0.46 2.81 -1.10
CA PHE A 83 -1.16 2.88 -2.39
C PHE A 83 -1.10 1.53 -3.11
N ALA A 84 -2.23 1.15 -3.71
CA ALA A 84 -2.35 -0.02 -4.55
C ALA A 84 -2.34 0.40 -6.02
N PHE A 85 -1.44 -0.20 -6.80
CA PHE A 85 -1.35 -0.01 -8.25
C PHE A 85 -1.77 -1.29 -8.95
N ASN A 86 -2.44 -1.17 -10.10
CA ASN A 86 -2.71 -2.33 -10.94
C ASN A 86 -1.38 -2.95 -11.40
N ASP A 87 -1.21 -4.24 -11.16
CA ASP A 87 -0.05 -5.00 -11.62
C ASP A 87 -0.36 -5.68 -12.96
N ILE A 88 0.66 -5.79 -13.82
CA ILE A 88 0.57 -6.41 -15.15
C ILE A 88 0.20 -7.90 -15.08
N ALA A 89 0.42 -8.54 -13.93
CA ALA A 89 0.06 -9.92 -13.67
C ALA A 89 -1.46 -10.14 -13.51
N SER A 90 -2.26 -9.07 -13.55
CA SER A 90 -3.71 -9.16 -13.54
C SER A 90 -4.23 -9.94 -14.77
N THR A 91 -5.27 -10.73 -14.56
CA THR A 91 -5.94 -11.53 -15.59
C THR A 91 -7.43 -11.22 -15.63
N SER A 92 -8.18 -11.87 -16.53
CA SER A 92 -9.62 -11.71 -16.61
C SER A 92 -10.39 -12.22 -15.39
N THR A 93 -9.77 -13.05 -14.55
CA THR A 93 -10.40 -13.71 -13.40
C THR A 93 -9.67 -13.44 -12.07
N VAL A 94 -8.58 -12.67 -12.10
CA VAL A 94 -7.82 -12.29 -10.91
C VAL A 94 -7.30 -10.88 -11.10
N ARG A 95 -7.62 -9.99 -10.17
CA ARG A 95 -6.98 -8.67 -10.09
C ARG A 95 -5.72 -8.78 -9.25
N VAL A 96 -4.59 -8.32 -9.75
CA VAL A 96 -3.36 -8.23 -8.96
C VAL A 96 -3.04 -6.76 -8.72
N SER A 97 -2.90 -6.41 -7.44
CA SER A 97 -2.51 -5.08 -7.00
C SER A 97 -1.12 -5.13 -6.39
N LYS A 98 -0.22 -4.24 -6.80
CA LYS A 98 1.04 -3.99 -6.13
C LYS A 98 0.82 -2.92 -5.06
N LEU A 99 1.01 -3.28 -3.80
CA LEU A 99 1.04 -2.34 -2.70
C LEU A 99 2.43 -1.71 -2.59
N GLN A 100 2.48 -0.38 -2.53
CA GLN A 100 3.68 0.38 -2.24
C GLN A 100 3.38 1.41 -1.15
N LEU A 101 4.34 1.60 -0.24
CA LEU A 101 4.24 2.54 0.86
C LEU A 101 5.00 3.81 0.51
N PHE A 102 4.40 4.96 0.76
CA PHE A 102 5.03 6.26 0.55
C PHE A 102 5.07 7.03 1.86
N TRP A 103 6.22 7.59 2.17
CA TRP A 103 6.44 8.34 3.39
C TRP A 103 6.24 9.84 3.15
N VAL A 104 5.73 10.55 4.14
CA VAL A 104 5.71 12.02 4.14
C VAL A 104 5.88 12.51 5.57
N ARG A 105 6.72 13.52 5.78
CA ARG A 105 6.90 14.10 7.10
C ARG A 105 5.69 14.94 7.53
N ASP A 106 5.28 15.87 6.67
CA ASP A 106 4.18 16.80 6.90
C ASP A 106 3.04 16.54 5.91
N THR A 107 1.88 16.17 6.44
CA THR A 107 0.67 15.93 5.64
C THR A 107 0.11 17.21 4.99
N SER A 108 0.60 18.40 5.33
CA SER A 108 0.30 19.61 4.57
C SER A 108 0.97 19.61 3.18
N GLN A 109 1.99 18.78 2.99
CA GLN A 109 2.80 18.67 1.76
C GLN A 109 2.58 17.32 1.04
N LEU A 110 1.38 16.74 1.06
CA LEU A 110 1.12 15.41 0.48
C LEU A 110 1.58 15.23 -0.97
N GLN A 111 1.67 16.30 -1.76
CA GLN A 111 2.18 16.23 -3.13
C GLN A 111 3.61 15.68 -3.25
N VAL A 112 4.42 15.74 -2.18
CA VAL A 112 5.80 15.22 -2.21
C VAL A 112 5.87 13.72 -1.91
N LEU A 113 4.80 13.10 -1.39
CA LEU A 113 4.83 11.69 -0.98
C LEU A 113 5.34 10.76 -2.10
N TRP A 114 5.04 11.09 -3.36
CA TRP A 114 5.37 10.27 -4.52
C TRP A 114 6.87 10.07 -4.74
N VAL A 115 7.72 10.98 -4.22
CA VAL A 115 9.18 10.85 -4.31
C VAL A 115 9.80 10.05 -3.15
N HIS A 116 8.98 9.64 -2.18
CA HIS A 116 9.41 8.98 -0.94
C HIS A 116 8.83 7.57 -0.79
N GLY A 117 8.88 6.78 -1.87
CA GLY A 117 8.53 5.38 -1.80
C GLY A 117 9.47 4.62 -0.85
N LEU A 118 8.92 3.94 0.16
CA LEU A 118 9.70 2.99 0.92
C LEU A 118 10.12 1.83 0.00
N PRO A 119 11.33 1.28 0.20
CA PRO A 119 11.79 0.12 -0.55
C PRO A 119 11.16 -1.19 -0.01
N PHE A 120 9.84 -1.20 0.15
CA PHE A 120 9.04 -2.35 0.51
C PHE A 120 7.79 -2.39 -0.37
N THR A 121 7.53 -3.53 -1.00
CA THR A 121 6.30 -3.74 -1.79
C THR A 121 5.78 -5.15 -1.59
N MET A 122 4.49 -5.36 -1.79
CA MET A 122 3.88 -6.69 -1.84
C MET A 122 2.82 -6.75 -2.93
N ARG A 123 2.46 -7.95 -3.38
CA ARG A 123 1.32 -8.16 -4.27
C ARG A 123 0.11 -8.68 -3.51
N VAL A 124 -1.06 -8.28 -3.97
CA VAL A 124 -2.35 -8.77 -3.50
C VAL A 124 -3.12 -9.28 -4.70
N ALA A 125 -3.40 -10.58 -4.74
CA ALA A 125 -4.29 -11.18 -5.73
C ALA A 125 -5.70 -11.21 -5.14
N GLN A 126 -6.67 -10.66 -5.87
CA GLN A 126 -8.06 -10.60 -5.49
C GLN A 126 -8.90 -11.42 -6.47
N ARG A 127 -9.78 -12.25 -5.91
CA ARG A 127 -10.77 -13.05 -6.65
C ARG A 127 -12.13 -12.76 -6.03
N GLY A 128 -13.05 -12.17 -6.79
CA GLY A 128 -14.32 -11.73 -6.24
C GLY A 128 -14.21 -10.58 -5.23
N ALA A 129 -15.34 -10.34 -4.54
CA ALA A 129 -15.54 -9.18 -3.65
C ALA A 129 -15.19 -9.42 -2.18
N SER A 130 -14.95 -10.67 -1.78
CA SER A 130 -14.69 -11.03 -0.38
C SER A 130 -13.22 -10.82 -0.02
N GLU A 131 -12.96 -10.32 1.19
CA GLU A 131 -11.60 -10.27 1.73
C GLU A 131 -10.96 -11.65 1.85
N ALA A 132 -11.76 -12.66 2.20
CA ALA A 132 -11.29 -14.02 2.43
C ALA A 132 -10.62 -14.65 1.19
N ASP A 133 -10.95 -14.14 0.00
CA ASP A 133 -10.43 -14.61 -1.27
C ASP A 133 -9.13 -13.88 -1.68
N ASN A 134 -8.71 -12.86 -0.92
CA ASN A 134 -7.51 -12.10 -1.21
C ASN A 134 -6.25 -12.81 -0.70
N THR A 135 -5.26 -13.00 -1.57
CA THR A 135 -3.96 -13.59 -1.23
C THR A 135 -2.86 -12.52 -1.28
N ARG A 136 -2.05 -12.43 -0.23
CA ARG A 136 -0.91 -11.49 -0.12
C ARG A 136 0.39 -12.27 -0.29
N TYR A 137 1.21 -11.89 -1.27
CA TYR A 137 2.37 -12.65 -1.72
C TYR A 137 3.41 -11.74 -2.40
N ASP A 138 4.53 -12.33 -2.85
CA ASP A 138 5.62 -11.63 -3.55
C ASP A 138 6.06 -10.35 -2.84
N LEU A 139 6.51 -10.52 -1.59
CA LEU A 139 7.08 -9.43 -0.83
C LEU A 139 8.47 -9.11 -1.39
N TYR A 140 8.71 -7.85 -1.69
CA TYR A 140 10.03 -7.32 -2.01
C TYR A 140 10.46 -6.38 -0.89
N TYR A 141 11.67 -6.58 -0.39
CA TYR A 141 12.24 -5.80 0.69
C TYR A 141 13.66 -5.38 0.30
N CYS A 142 13.85 -4.07 0.13
CA CYS A 142 15.09 -3.42 -0.25
C CYS A 142 15.78 -4.07 -1.46
N GLY A 143 14.98 -4.26 -2.51
CA GLY A 143 15.41 -4.86 -3.78
C GLY A 143 15.55 -6.38 -3.76
N GLN A 144 15.38 -7.03 -2.60
CA GLN A 144 15.45 -8.48 -2.44
C GLN A 144 14.05 -9.09 -2.55
N GLY A 145 13.95 -10.25 -3.19
CA GLY A 145 12.70 -10.98 -3.39
C GLY A 145 12.55 -11.54 -4.82
N PRO A 146 11.35 -12.01 -5.19
CA PRO A 146 10.14 -12.07 -4.36
C PRO A 146 10.24 -13.11 -3.24
N PHE A 147 9.75 -12.75 -2.06
CA PHE A 147 9.50 -13.70 -0.97
C PHE A 147 8.01 -14.05 -0.95
N ALA A 148 7.67 -15.34 -0.96
CA ALA A 148 6.28 -15.77 -1.08
C ALA A 148 5.39 -15.31 0.10
N THR A 149 5.96 -15.19 1.30
CA THR A 149 5.24 -14.82 2.54
C THR A 149 6.16 -14.01 3.47
N ALA A 150 5.56 -13.36 4.48
CA ALA A 150 6.30 -12.70 5.56
C ALA A 150 7.25 -13.67 6.28
N LYS A 151 6.77 -14.89 6.61
CA LYS A 151 7.62 -15.94 7.18
C LYS A 151 8.81 -16.31 6.29
N ALA A 152 8.62 -16.42 4.98
CA ALA A 152 9.70 -16.71 4.04
C ALA A 152 10.74 -15.57 4.00
N LEU A 153 10.28 -14.33 4.06
CA LEU A 153 11.14 -13.15 4.14
C LEU A 153 11.98 -13.18 5.41
N LEU A 154 11.38 -13.38 6.58
CA LEU A 154 12.12 -13.45 7.86
C LEU A 154 13.12 -14.61 7.88
N ALA A 155 12.74 -15.77 7.34
CA ALA A 155 13.60 -16.95 7.28
C ALA A 155 14.81 -16.75 6.36
N ALA A 156 14.67 -15.95 5.29
CA ALA A 156 15.75 -15.65 4.36
C ALA A 156 16.86 -14.77 4.97
N ARG A 157 16.61 -14.15 6.13
CA ARG A 157 17.54 -13.21 6.80
C ARG A 157 18.11 -12.19 5.81
N PRO A 158 17.25 -11.44 5.11
CA PRO A 158 17.70 -10.51 4.08
C PRO A 158 18.70 -9.53 4.66
N THR A 159 19.64 -9.08 3.82
CA THR A 159 20.55 -8.01 4.21
C THR A 159 19.73 -6.83 4.72
N ARG A 160 20.04 -6.38 5.95
CA ARG A 160 19.27 -5.33 6.62
C ARG A 160 19.27 -4.07 5.78
N CYS A 161 18.10 -3.50 5.63
CA CYS A 161 17.93 -2.23 4.96
C CYS A 161 18.29 -1.09 5.91
N THR A 162 19.18 -0.21 5.48
CA THR A 162 19.54 1.00 6.23
C THR A 162 18.75 2.23 5.75
N TYR A 163 17.67 2.03 4.99
CA TYR A 163 16.81 3.13 4.55
C TYR A 163 16.08 3.72 5.75
N LYS A 164 16.50 4.89 6.21
CA LYS A 164 15.75 5.68 7.17
C LYS A 164 15.20 6.90 6.45
N PRO A 165 13.88 7.18 6.53
CA PRO A 165 13.34 8.44 6.05
C PRO A 165 14.15 9.61 6.62
N TYR A 166 14.47 10.60 5.78
CA TYR A 166 15.32 11.71 6.17
C TYR A 166 14.57 12.60 7.16
N LEU A 167 14.94 12.52 8.45
CA LEU A 167 14.33 13.31 9.53
C LEU A 167 14.87 14.74 9.62
N SER A 168 15.94 15.07 8.89
CA SER A 168 16.74 16.26 9.17
C SER A 168 16.18 17.53 8.54
N THR A 169 16.11 18.56 9.36
CA THR A 169 16.17 19.99 9.00
C THR A 169 17.43 20.38 8.20
N ALA A 170 18.40 19.46 8.03
CA ALA A 170 19.64 19.63 7.27
C ALA A 170 19.52 18.94 5.90
N GLY A 171 18.78 19.57 5.00
CA GLY A 171 18.47 19.05 3.66
C GLY A 171 17.40 19.87 2.94
N THR A 172 16.68 20.71 3.68
CA THR A 172 15.76 21.72 3.16
C THR A 172 16.53 22.91 2.57
N LYS A 173 17.03 22.79 1.34
CA LYS A 173 17.30 23.98 0.54
C LYS A 173 15.97 24.36 -0.14
N GLY A 174 15.19 25.22 0.51
CA GLY A 174 13.99 25.82 -0.08
C GLY A 174 12.65 25.11 0.18
N GLU A 175 12.43 24.56 1.38
CA GLU A 175 11.11 24.09 1.88
C GLU A 175 10.51 22.80 1.30
N TRP A 176 11.24 22.03 0.50
CA TRP A 176 10.75 20.76 -0.03
C TRP A 176 11.66 19.61 0.36
N ASP A 177 11.08 18.49 0.82
CA ASP A 177 11.77 17.20 1.05
C ASP A 177 12.12 16.53 -0.31
N VAL A 178 12.63 17.27 -1.29
CA VAL A 178 13.16 16.66 -2.53
C VAL A 178 14.61 16.25 -2.25
N PRO A 179 15.12 15.12 -2.78
CA PRO A 179 16.56 14.86 -2.79
C PRO A 179 17.30 16.01 -3.49
N GLY A 180 17.74 17.00 -2.72
CA GLY A 180 18.65 18.02 -3.19
C GLY A 180 20.02 17.39 -3.35
N ALA A 181 20.68 17.64 -4.48
CA ALA A 181 22.10 17.33 -4.60
C ALA A 181 22.81 17.93 -3.38
N THR A 182 23.53 17.10 -2.63
CA THR A 182 24.46 17.60 -1.63
C THR A 182 25.39 18.57 -2.34
N ASP A 183 25.45 19.81 -1.88
CA ASP A 183 26.45 20.77 -2.36
C ASP A 183 27.83 20.11 -2.13
N VAL A 184 28.47 19.67 -3.22
CA VAL A 184 29.87 19.22 -3.25
C VAL A 184 30.74 20.44 -3.47
#